data_AF-A0A6P0RX80-F1
#
_entry.id   AF-A0A6P0RX80-F1
#
_cell.length_a   1.000
_cell.length_b   1.000
_cell.length_c   1.000
_cell.angle_alpha   90.00
_cell.angle_beta   90.00
_cell.angle_gamma   90.00
#
_symmetry.space_group_name_H-M   'P 1'
#
loop_
_entity.id
_entity.type
_entity.pdbx_description
1 polymer ?
#
loop_
_entity_poly.entity_id
_entity_poly.type
_entity_poly.pdbx_seq_one_letter_code
_entity_poly.pdbx_strand_id
1 'polypeptide(L)'
;MIASDIRLYTWVDVEEVLLRMQEQGKWPEWLVWARAYWDELRMGIRPGTQELAKKWLSETYDPRFRIDPEQEIADSLIILESISQSERILPVFFEETEEELPLLKLIPSLSKPGVVWQQRQELQPPESFTSDFPP
;
A
#
# COMPACT_ATOMS: atom_id res chain seq x y z
N MET A 1 -28.66 -5.54 2.08
CA MET A 1 -28.09 -5.89 0.76
C MET A 1 -27.34 -4.67 0.27
N ILE A 2 -26.02 -4.79 0.08
CA ILE A 2 -25.23 -3.73 -0.57
C ILE A 2 -25.71 -3.68 -2.02
N ALA A 3 -26.03 -2.49 -2.52
CA ALA A 3 -26.51 -2.32 -3.89
C ALA A 3 -25.40 -2.78 -4.87
N SER A 4 -25.80 -3.52 -5.91
CA SER A 4 -24.89 -4.18 -6.87
C SER A 4 -24.08 -3.22 -7.75
N ASP A 5 -24.29 -1.91 -7.59
CA ASP A 5 -23.58 -0.80 -8.21
C ASP A 5 -22.47 -0.21 -7.30
N ILE A 6 -22.37 -0.64 -6.04
CA ILE A 6 -21.31 -0.22 -5.13
C ILE A 6 -20.04 -1.00 -5.45
N ARG A 7 -19.21 -0.45 -6.35
CA ARG A 7 -17.82 -0.88 -6.53
C ARG A 7 -16.97 -0.25 -5.44
N LEU A 8 -16.65 -1.05 -4.41
CA LEU A 8 -15.72 -0.65 -3.36
C LEU A 8 -14.32 -0.55 -3.98
N TYR A 9 -13.80 0.67 -4.11
CA TYR A 9 -12.42 0.91 -4.52
C TYR A 9 -11.61 1.17 -3.26
N THR A 10 -10.62 0.32 -3.00
CA THR A 10 -9.89 0.23 -1.74
C THR A 10 -8.38 0.34 -1.97
N TRP A 11 -7.60 0.39 -0.89
CA TRP A 11 -6.14 0.39 -0.98
C TRP A 11 -5.58 -0.87 -1.68
N VAL A 12 -6.33 -1.98 -1.66
CA VAL A 12 -5.95 -3.21 -2.38
C VAL A 12 -6.03 -3.02 -3.89
N ASP A 13 -7.05 -2.30 -4.37
CA ASP A 13 -7.18 -1.97 -5.79
C ASP A 13 -6.06 -1.02 -6.25
N VAL A 14 -5.60 -0.12 -5.37
CA VAL A 14 -4.42 0.72 -5.61
C VAL A 14 -3.16 -0.16 -5.74
N GLU A 15 -2.96 -1.11 -4.82
CA GLU A 15 -1.84 -2.05 -4.89
C GLU A 15 -1.86 -2.88 -6.19
N GLU A 16 -3.03 -3.39 -6.59
CA GLU A 16 -3.22 -4.19 -7.79
C GLU A 16 -2.83 -3.41 -9.06
N VAL A 17 -3.19 -2.13 -9.15
CA VAL A 17 -2.80 -1.28 -10.29
C VAL A 17 -1.28 -1.15 -10.39
N LEU A 18 -0.57 -0.93 -9.27
CA LEU A 18 0.89 -0.83 -9.27
C LEU A 18 1.55 -2.17 -9.66
N LEU A 19 1.05 -3.28 -9.14
CA LEU A 19 1.52 -4.63 -9.49
C LEU A 19 1.35 -4.89 -10.99
N ARG A 20 0.20 -4.55 -11.54
CA ARG A 20 -0.08 -4.69 -12.97
C ARG A 20 0.82 -3.82 -13.84
N MET A 21 1.17 -2.61 -13.39
CA MET A 21 2.13 -1.75 -14.11
C MET A 21 3.54 -2.36 -14.10
N GLN A 22 3.95 -2.97 -13.00
CA GLN A 22 5.21 -3.69 -12.92
C GLN A 22 5.25 -4.88 -13.90
N GLU A 23 4.20 -5.71 -13.92
CA GLU A 23 4.10 -6.86 -14.82
C GLU A 23 4.12 -6.46 -16.29
N GLN A 24 3.53 -5.31 -16.64
CA GLN A 24 3.51 -4.77 -18.00
C GLN A 24 4.80 -4.05 -18.40
N GLY A 25 5.81 -3.99 -17.53
CA GLY A 25 7.05 -3.25 -17.80
C GLY A 25 6.84 -1.73 -17.90
N LYS A 26 5.73 -1.21 -17.37
CA LYS A 26 5.42 0.22 -17.31
C LYS A 26 5.91 0.88 -16.01
N TRP A 27 6.75 0.16 -15.26
CA TRP A 27 7.37 0.65 -14.04
C TRP A 27 8.42 1.72 -14.37
N PRO A 28 8.23 2.99 -13.96
CA PRO A 28 9.16 4.04 -14.30
C PRO A 28 10.54 3.83 -13.67
N GLU A 29 11.62 4.21 -14.36
CA GLU A 29 12.99 4.05 -13.84
C GLU A 29 13.27 4.92 -12.60
N TRP A 30 12.57 6.05 -12.50
CA TRP A 30 12.66 6.94 -11.34
C TRP A 30 11.91 6.41 -10.11
N LEU A 31 11.05 5.39 -10.26
CA LEU A 31 10.30 4.79 -9.17
C LEU A 31 11.09 3.62 -8.60
N VAL A 32 11.61 3.77 -7.38
CA VAL A 32 12.48 2.78 -6.73
C VAL A 32 11.65 1.66 -6.10
N TRP A 33 10.62 2.03 -5.34
CA TRP A 33 9.67 1.11 -4.72
C TRP A 33 8.33 1.81 -4.50
N ALA A 34 7.25 1.04 -4.38
CA ALA A 34 5.97 1.54 -3.89
C ALA A 34 5.36 0.55 -2.89
N ARG A 35 4.71 1.08 -1.84
CA ARG A 35 4.09 0.29 -0.77
C ARG A 35 2.72 0.87 -0.45
N ALA A 36 1.68 0.11 -0.75
CA ALA A 36 0.32 0.45 -0.37
C ALA A 36 0.03 -0.17 1.01
N TYR A 37 -0.29 0.70 1.97
CA TYR A 37 -0.83 0.34 3.28
C TYR A 37 -2.32 0.68 3.34
N TRP A 38 -2.96 0.30 4.44
CA TRP A 38 -4.40 0.50 4.62
C TRP A 38 -4.79 1.98 4.81
N ASP A 39 -3.83 2.80 5.24
CA ASP A 39 -3.92 4.22 5.59
C ASP A 39 -3.16 5.13 4.63
N GLU A 40 -2.17 4.64 3.89
CA GLU A 40 -1.35 5.46 3.01
C GLU A 40 -0.70 4.68 1.85
N LEU A 41 -0.28 5.39 0.81
CA LEU A 41 0.61 4.91 -0.24
C LEU A 41 1.96 5.61 -0.07
N ARG A 42 3.02 4.84 0.17
CA ARG A 42 4.40 5.36 0.17
C ARG A 42 5.12 4.99 -1.10
N MET A 43 5.87 5.94 -1.65
CA MET A 43 6.64 5.73 -2.88
C MET A 43 8.06 6.25 -2.71
N GLY A 44 9.04 5.37 -2.92
CA GLY A 44 10.45 5.73 -3.02
C GLY A 44 10.75 6.21 -4.43
N ILE A 45 11.14 7.47 -4.59
CA ILE A 45 11.42 8.09 -5.89
C ILE A 45 12.87 8.59 -5.96
N ARG A 46 13.40 8.77 -7.17
CA ARG A 46 14.70 9.42 -7.35
C ARG A 46 14.64 10.91 -6.99
N PRO A 47 15.70 11.50 -6.43
CA PRO A 47 15.73 12.92 -6.10
C PRO A 47 15.36 13.80 -7.30
N GLY A 48 14.50 14.80 -7.09
CA GLY A 48 14.06 15.74 -8.14
C GLY A 48 13.03 15.17 -9.12
N THR A 49 12.46 13.99 -8.85
CA THR A 49 11.44 13.37 -9.72
C THR A 49 10.01 13.44 -9.18
N GLN A 50 9.78 14.19 -8.09
CA GLN A 50 8.47 14.28 -7.43
C GLN A 50 7.34 14.77 -8.35
N GLU A 51 7.59 15.79 -9.18
CA GLU A 51 6.59 16.30 -10.12
C GLU A 51 6.27 15.31 -11.25
N LEU A 52 7.26 14.51 -11.67
CA LEU A 52 7.03 13.41 -12.61
C LEU A 52 6.19 12.31 -11.96
N ALA A 53 6.43 12.03 -10.68
CA ALA A 53 5.67 11.04 -9.91
C ALA A 53 4.20 11.46 -9.75
N LYS A 54 3.93 12.73 -9.40
CA LYS A 54 2.56 13.27 -9.33
C LYS A 54 1.85 13.18 -10.67
N LYS A 55 2.52 13.55 -11.77
CA LYS A 55 1.94 13.45 -13.11
C LYS A 55 1.62 11.99 -13.48
N TRP A 56 2.55 11.07 -13.23
CA TRP A 56 2.36 9.65 -13.53
C TRP A 56 1.22 9.03 -12.72
N LEU A 57 1.09 9.37 -11.43
CA LEU A 57 -0.03 8.94 -10.60
C LEU A 57 -1.36 9.53 -11.08
N SER A 58 -1.36 10.79 -11.50
CA SER A 58 -2.53 11.42 -12.11
C SER A 58 -3.01 10.64 -13.32
N GLU A 59 -2.12 10.28 -14.24
CA GLU A 59 -2.46 9.48 -15.43
C GLU A 59 -2.87 8.04 -15.09
N THR A 60 -2.30 7.46 -14.03
CA THR A 60 -2.56 6.07 -13.63
C THR A 60 -3.89 5.90 -12.89
N TYR A 61 -4.25 6.87 -12.06
CA TYR A 61 -5.40 6.80 -11.16
C TYR A 61 -6.52 7.78 -11.51
N ASP A 62 -6.48 8.46 -12.66
CA ASP A 62 -7.55 9.35 -13.13
C ASP A 62 -8.92 8.63 -13.10
N PRO A 63 -10.00 9.27 -12.61
CA PRO A 63 -10.12 10.63 -12.06
C PRO A 63 -9.95 10.70 -10.52
N ARG A 64 -9.41 9.64 -9.90
CA ARG A 64 -9.35 9.47 -8.44
C ARG A 64 -8.16 10.15 -7.79
N PHE A 65 -7.18 10.59 -8.56
CA PHE A 65 -6.01 11.27 -8.04
C PHE A 65 -6.26 12.77 -7.89
N ARG A 66 -5.93 13.32 -6.71
CA ARG A 66 -5.95 14.76 -6.43
C ARG A 66 -4.57 15.15 -5.88
N ILE A 67 -4.05 16.27 -6.37
CA ILE A 67 -2.85 16.89 -5.78
C ILE A 67 -3.34 17.73 -4.61
N ASP A 68 -2.76 17.54 -3.43
CA ASP A 68 -3.06 18.38 -2.26
C ASP A 68 -2.37 19.75 -2.46
N PRO A 69 -3.13 20.85 -2.67
CA PRO A 69 -2.55 22.14 -2.99
C PRO A 69 -1.82 22.78 -1.80
N GLU A 70 -2.13 22.40 -0.56
CA GLU A 70 -1.58 23.02 0.65
C GLU A 70 -0.48 22.17 1.30
N GLN A 71 -0.29 20.91 0.86
CA GLN A 71 0.69 19.95 1.40
C GLN A 71 0.63 19.78 2.92
N GLU A 72 -0.51 20.10 3.56
CA GLU A 72 -0.60 20.10 5.02
C GLU A 72 -0.56 18.69 5.61
N ILE A 73 -0.98 17.67 4.84
CA ILE A 73 -1.15 16.30 5.33
C ILE A 73 -0.38 15.28 4.49
N ALA A 74 -0.34 15.44 3.16
CA ALA A 74 0.33 14.51 2.25
C ALA A 74 0.73 15.21 0.94
N ASP A 75 1.58 14.57 0.12
CA ASP A 75 1.98 15.12 -1.17
C ASP A 75 0.86 15.05 -2.22
N SER A 76 0.01 14.03 -2.14
CA SER A 76 -1.13 13.80 -3.02
C SER A 76 -2.14 12.85 -2.37
N LEU A 77 -3.33 12.70 -2.96
CA LEU A 77 -4.44 11.93 -2.40
C LEU A 77 -5.08 11.06 -3.50
N ILE A 78 -5.40 9.81 -3.18
CA ILE A 78 -6.20 8.92 -4.03
C ILE A 78 -7.58 8.72 -3.40
N ILE A 79 -8.65 8.98 -4.15
CA ILE A 79 -10.03 8.76 -3.71
C ILE A 79 -10.36 7.27 -3.79
N LEU A 80 -10.58 6.67 -2.62
CA LEU A 80 -10.99 5.28 -2.46
C LEU A 80 -12.51 5.15 -2.70
N GLU A 81 -13.25 4.93 -1.64
CA GLU A 81 -14.71 4.85 -1.62
C GLU A 81 -15.33 6.22 -1.32
N SER A 82 -16.43 6.54 -1.98
CA SER A 82 -17.28 7.68 -1.63
C SER A 82 -18.70 7.17 -1.37
N ILE A 83 -18.98 6.83 -0.12
CA ILE A 83 -20.38 6.77 0.32
C ILE A 83 -20.82 8.24 0.42
N SER A 84 -22.04 8.55 -0.01
CA SER A 84 -22.56 9.85 -0.45
C SER A 84 -22.36 11.09 0.45
N GLN A 85 -21.69 10.95 1.60
CA GLN A 85 -21.42 11.99 2.58
C GLN A 85 -19.98 11.99 3.14
N SER A 86 -19.10 11.05 2.74
CA SER A 86 -17.70 11.03 3.14
C SER A 86 -16.83 10.36 2.07
N GLU A 87 -15.95 11.15 1.44
CA GLU A 87 -14.91 10.60 0.56
C GLU A 87 -13.80 10.01 1.44
N ARG A 88 -13.56 8.71 1.32
CA ARG A 88 -12.38 8.09 1.90
C ARG A 88 -11.21 8.37 0.97
N ILE A 89 -10.16 8.93 1.55
CA ILE A 89 -8.92 9.25 0.85
C ILE A 89 -7.81 8.31 1.31
N LEU A 90 -6.87 8.05 0.40
CA LEU A 90 -5.60 7.41 0.66
C LEU A 90 -4.50 8.46 0.43
N PRO A 91 -3.93 9.02 1.50
CA PRO A 91 -2.71 9.82 1.46
C PRO A 91 -1.59 9.17 0.66
N VAL A 92 -0.87 9.96 -0.12
CA VAL A 92 0.32 9.54 -0.88
C VAL A 92 1.52 10.35 -0.41
N PHE A 93 2.58 9.65 -0.04
CA PHE A 93 3.85 10.22 0.42
C PHE A 93 4.99 9.83 -0.52
N PHE A 94 5.81 10.81 -0.89
CA PHE A 94 7.03 10.60 -1.65
C PHE A 94 8.26 10.65 -0.76
N GLU A 95 9.10 9.63 -0.86
CA GLU A 95 10.40 9.57 -0.19
C GLU A 95 11.50 9.61 -1.25
N GLU A 96 12.31 10.68 -1.27
CA GLU A 96 13.46 10.75 -2.17
C GLU A 96 14.58 9.82 -1.68
N THR A 97 15.06 8.94 -2.56
CA THR A 97 16.08 7.95 -2.21
C THR A 97 17.10 7.72 -3.33
N GLU A 98 18.37 7.67 -2.93
CA GLU A 98 19.50 7.28 -3.78
C GLU A 98 19.75 5.76 -3.76
N GLU A 99 18.98 4.99 -3.01
CA GLU A 99 19.13 3.53 -2.91
C GLU A 99 19.11 2.85 -4.29
N GLU A 100 19.97 1.86 -4.50
CA GLU A 100 19.89 1.02 -5.69
C GLU A 100 18.52 0.32 -5.76
N LEU A 101 17.99 0.13 -6.98
CA LEU A 101 16.69 -0.51 -7.16
C LEU A 101 16.69 -1.86 -6.43
N PRO A 102 15.84 -2.07 -5.41
CA PRO A 102 15.78 -3.36 -4.75
C PRO A 102 15.42 -4.44 -5.77
N LEU A 103 15.94 -5.65 -5.59
CA LEU A 103 15.62 -6.82 -6.41
C LEU A 103 14.10 -7.06 -6.56
N LEU A 104 13.31 -6.62 -5.58
CA LEU A 104 11.85 -6.64 -5.59
C LEU A 104 11.32 -5.20 -5.47
N LYS A 105 10.71 -4.69 -6.56
CA LYS A 105 10.19 -3.32 -6.69
C LYS A 105 8.83 -3.12 -5.99
N LEU A 106 8.04 -4.19 -5.93
CA LEU A 106 6.84 -4.34 -5.09
C LEU A 106 6.89 -5.69 -4.39
N ILE A 107 6.47 -5.71 -3.13
CA ILE A 107 6.16 -6.93 -2.39
C ILE A 107 4.69 -6.80 -2.01
N PRO A 108 3.80 -7.66 -2.52
CA PRO A 108 2.38 -7.63 -2.16
C PRO A 108 2.23 -7.67 -0.64
N SER A 109 1.60 -6.65 -0.06
CA SER A 109 1.47 -6.53 1.39
C SER A 109 0.66 -7.69 1.98
N LEU A 110 -0.30 -8.25 1.24
CA LEU A 110 -1.09 -9.43 1.64
C LEU A 110 -0.25 -10.71 1.82
N SER A 111 0.99 -10.75 1.32
CA SER A 111 1.90 -11.89 1.52
C SER A 111 2.70 -11.80 2.83
N LYS A 112 2.61 -10.68 3.57
CA LYS A 112 3.28 -10.52 4.85
C LYS A 112 2.31 -9.94 5.87
N PRO A 113 2.13 -10.54 7.07
CA PRO A 113 1.50 -9.81 8.15
C PRO A 113 2.32 -8.53 8.39
N GLY A 114 1.70 -7.36 8.20
CA GLY A 114 2.33 -6.04 8.37
C GLY A 114 2.89 -5.79 9.78
N VAL A 115 2.56 -6.69 10.71
CA VAL A 115 3.18 -6.83 12.02
C VAL A 115 3.62 -8.28 12.16
N VAL A 116 4.91 -8.53 12.31
CA VAL A 116 5.35 -9.73 13.04
C VAL A 116 4.91 -9.48 14.46
N TRP A 117 3.73 -9.97 14.85
CA TRP A 117 3.39 -10.04 16.27
C TRP A 117 4.45 -10.95 16.89
N GLN A 118 5.47 -10.35 17.50
CA GLN A 118 6.16 -11.01 18.59
C GLN A 118 5.08 -11.20 19.65
N GLN A 119 4.53 -12.41 19.73
CA GLN A 119 3.81 -12.82 20.92
C GLN A 119 4.76 -12.60 22.10
N ARG A 120 4.61 -11.49 22.82
CA ARG A 120 5.24 -11.25 24.12
C ARG A 120 4.55 -12.05 25.22
N GLN A 121 3.91 -13.17 24.88
CA GLN A 121 3.63 -14.19 25.85
C GLN A 121 4.80 -15.16 25.76
N GLU A 122 5.53 -15.31 26.86
CA GLU A 122 6.22 -16.56 27.12
C GLU A 122 5.16 -17.65 27.03
N LEU A 123 5.06 -18.28 25.87
CA LEU A 123 4.20 -19.45 25.70
C LEU A 123 4.77 -20.51 26.64
N GLN A 124 4.05 -20.81 27.71
CA GLN A 124 4.39 -21.98 28.50
C GLN A 124 4.25 -23.21 27.60
N PRO A 125 5.25 -24.11 27.58
CA PRO A 125 5.09 -25.38 26.88
C PRO A 125 3.84 -26.08 27.43
N PRO A 126 3.06 -26.75 26.56
CA PRO A 126 1.89 -27.49 27.01
C PRO A 126 2.32 -28.50 28.08
N GLU A 127 1.49 -28.67 29.11
CA GLU A 127 1.76 -29.64 30.17
C GLU A 127 1.98 -31.01 29.52
N SER A 128 3.12 -31.63 29.83
CA SER A 128 3.38 -33.00 29.38
C SER A 128 2.33 -33.89 30.01
N PHE A 129 1.74 -34.80 29.21
CA PHE A 129 0.85 -35.82 29.72
C PHE A 129 1.48 -36.53 30.92
N THR A 130 0.70 -36.79 31.96
CA THR A 130 1.15 -37.63 33.07
C THR A 130 1.52 -39.01 32.53
N SER A 131 2.47 -39.69 33.17
CA SER A 131 2.97 -41.00 32.75
C SER A 131 1.89 -42.09 32.65
N ASP A 132 0.69 -41.81 33.15
CA ASP A 132 -0.47 -42.70 33.17
C ASP A 132 -1.43 -42.46 31.99
N PHE A 133 -1.06 -41.65 31.01
CA PHE A 133 -1.85 -41.50 29.78
C PHE A 133 -1.73 -42.78 28.95
N PRO A 134 -2.84 -43.50 28.67
CA PRO A 134 -2.80 -44.70 27.86
C PRO A 134 -2.44 -44.36 26.40
N PRO A 135 -1.79 -45.28 25.67
CA PRO A 135 -1.34 -45.06 24.29
C PRO A 135 -2.49 -44.84 23.30
#